data_AF-A0A438EYG6-F1
#
_entry.id   AF-A0A438EYG6-F1
#
_cell.length_a   1.000
_cell.length_b   1.000
_cell.length_c   1.000
_cell.angle_alpha   90.00
_cell.angle_beta   90.00
_cell.angle_gamma   90.00
#
_symmetry.space_group_name_H-M   'P 1'
#
loop_
_entity.id
_entity.type
_entity.pdbx_description
1 polymer ?
#
loop_
_entity_poly.entity_id
_entity_poly.type
_entity_poly.pdbx_seq_one_letter_code
_entity_poly.pdbx_strand_id
1 'polypeptide(L)'
;MALKAKSKWGPYKKRGSSQGLGKAKEIIWLAQISQEFSKFTRFVVGDGDRIRFWEDLWWGDQPLGVQYPRLLSVVTDKNTPISSILGSTRPFSWNFNFCRNLSDSEIEDLEGLMRSLDRLHISRSVPDMRSWSLSPSELFTVKYFFLALSQFSDSPLVFPTKFVWNSQVPFKVKSFVWLVAHKKVNTNDLLQLRRPYKALSPDICKLCMKHGETVNHLFLHYSLMMGLWHKLFQLAKTDWVPPKSIFDMLSTNFNGFGSSKRGIVLWQAACIALMWVVWWERNARIF
;
A
#
# COMPACT_ATOMS: atom_id res chain seq x y z
N MET A 1 -10.02 15.56 13.05
CA MET A 1 -8.95 15.75 14.04
C MET A 1 -7.73 14.98 13.54
N ALA A 2 -6.87 15.64 12.75
CA ALA A 2 -5.70 15.00 12.13
C ALA A 2 -4.50 15.12 13.09
N LEU A 3 -4.00 13.98 13.56
CA LEU A 3 -2.77 13.93 14.36
C LEU A 3 -1.59 14.35 13.48
N LYS A 4 -1.04 15.54 13.77
CA LYS A 4 0.23 16.03 13.24
C LYS A 4 1.36 15.21 13.87
N ALA A 5 1.72 14.08 13.26
CA ALA A 5 2.97 13.40 13.58
C ALA A 5 4.08 13.98 12.69
N LYS A 6 4.74 15.06 13.16
CA LYS A 6 6.06 15.44 12.64
C LYS A 6 7.08 14.54 13.32
N SER A 7 7.37 13.36 12.75
CA SER A 7 8.49 12.53 13.21
C SER A 7 9.73 12.80 12.36
N LYS A 8 10.78 13.33 12.99
CA LYS A 8 12.16 13.13 12.51
C LYS A 8 12.49 11.66 12.77
N TRP A 9 12.66 10.86 11.72
CA TRP A 9 12.92 9.43 11.84
C TRP A 9 14.38 9.18 12.22
N GLY A 10 14.62 8.55 13.37
CA GLY A 10 15.92 8.03 13.82
C GLY A 10 16.23 6.63 13.26
N PRO A 11 17.42 6.07 13.56
CA PRO A 11 17.98 4.92 12.84
C PRO A 11 17.27 3.59 13.16
N TYR A 12 17.17 2.76 12.12
CA TYR A 12 16.59 1.42 12.11
C TYR A 12 17.43 0.43 12.93
N LYS A 13 16.85 -0.15 14.00
CA LYS A 13 17.43 -1.29 14.75
C LYS A 13 16.69 -2.59 14.37
N LYS A 14 17.43 -3.56 13.81
CA LYS A 14 16.95 -4.94 13.63
C LYS A 14 16.89 -5.64 14.98
N ARG A 15 15.72 -6.19 15.34
CA ARG A 15 15.55 -7.10 16.49
C ARG A 15 15.11 -8.48 15.97
N GLY A 16 15.73 -9.53 16.48
CA GLY A 16 15.72 -10.88 15.90
C GLY A 16 14.51 -11.78 16.23
N SER A 17 14.36 -12.75 15.32
CA SER A 17 13.78 -14.12 15.40
C SER A 17 12.29 -14.41 15.65
N SER A 18 11.85 -15.39 14.84
CA SER A 18 10.81 -16.45 14.96
C SER A 18 9.32 -16.17 14.73
N GLN A 19 8.69 -17.19 14.11
CA GLN A 19 7.30 -17.41 13.64
C GLN A 19 6.96 -17.03 12.19
N GLY A 20 6.89 -18.07 11.35
CA GLY A 20 6.77 -18.05 9.89
C GLY A 20 5.34 -18.11 9.36
N LEU A 21 5.23 -17.89 8.04
CA LEU A 21 4.04 -17.74 7.20
C LEU A 21 3.27 -16.41 7.32
N GLY A 22 2.97 -15.92 8.53
CA GLY A 22 2.40 -14.58 8.72
C GLY A 22 3.36 -13.47 8.27
N LYS A 23 4.64 -13.62 8.65
CA LYS A 23 5.73 -12.74 8.25
C LYS A 23 5.99 -12.76 6.75
N ALA A 24 5.77 -13.88 6.05
CA ALA A 24 6.07 -13.94 4.61
C ALA A 24 5.16 -13.01 3.79
N LYS A 25 3.86 -12.98 4.12
CA LYS A 25 2.91 -12.06 3.47
C LYS A 25 3.18 -10.60 3.82
N GLU A 26 3.55 -10.35 5.08
CA GLU A 26 3.95 -9.02 5.54
C GLU A 26 5.25 -8.57 4.87
N ILE A 27 6.23 -9.45 4.71
CA ILE A 27 7.50 -9.20 4.00
C ILE A 27 7.26 -8.91 2.52
N ILE A 28 6.41 -9.68 1.84
CA ILE A 28 6.07 -9.44 0.42
C ILE A 28 5.38 -8.08 0.27
N TRP A 29 4.42 -7.77 1.14
CA TRP A 29 3.72 -6.49 1.10
C TRP A 29 4.64 -5.32 1.42
N LEU A 30 5.52 -5.45 2.42
CA LEU A 30 6.54 -4.46 2.75
C LEU A 30 7.56 -4.30 1.63
N ALA A 31 7.94 -5.38 0.94
CA ALA A 31 8.84 -5.34 -0.21
C ALA A 31 8.21 -4.60 -1.40
N GLN A 32 6.93 -4.87 -1.69
CA GLN A 32 6.20 -4.20 -2.75
C GLN A 32 5.99 -2.72 -2.44
N ILE A 33 5.61 -2.38 -1.20
CA ILE A 33 5.54 -0.99 -0.75
C ILE A 33 6.91 -0.32 -0.79
N SER A 34 7.97 -1.03 -0.38
CA SER A 34 9.33 -0.50 -0.43
C SER A 34 9.77 -0.20 -1.86
N GLN A 35 9.38 -1.03 -2.83
CA GLN A 35 9.69 -0.85 -4.24
C GLN A 35 8.93 0.34 -4.84
N GLU A 36 7.65 0.50 -4.51
CA GLU A 36 6.90 1.70 -4.93
C GLU A 36 7.41 2.95 -4.22
N PHE A 37 7.82 2.83 -2.97
CA PHE A 37 8.36 3.94 -2.18
C PHE A 37 9.72 4.41 -2.71
N SER A 38 10.60 3.49 -3.13
CA SER A 38 11.92 3.85 -3.66
C SER A 38 11.84 4.67 -4.95
N LYS A 39 10.79 4.50 -5.77
CA LYS A 39 10.59 5.27 -7.01
C LYS A 39 10.46 6.78 -6.78
N PHE A 40 9.97 7.19 -5.61
CA PHE A 40 9.77 8.59 -5.25
C PHE A 40 10.81 9.13 -4.27
N THR A 41 11.80 8.30 -3.95
CA THR A 41 12.86 8.64 -3.01
C THR A 41 14.11 9.07 -3.75
N ARG A 42 14.57 10.29 -3.46
CA ARG A 42 15.89 10.78 -3.85
C ARG A 42 16.75 10.97 -2.60
N PHE A 43 18.05 10.77 -2.74
CA PHE A 43 19.01 11.07 -1.68
C PHE A 43 19.76 12.37 -1.99
N VAL A 44 19.98 13.17 -0.97
CA VAL A 44 20.73 14.42 -1.03
C VAL A 44 22.00 14.19 -0.21
N VAL A 45 23.15 14.29 -0.88
CA VAL A 45 24.45 13.96 -0.30
C VAL A 45 24.87 15.02 0.72
N GLY A 46 25.16 14.56 1.93
CA GLY A 46 25.77 15.34 3.00
C GLY A 46 27.17 14.80 3.29
N ASP A 47 27.25 13.87 4.24
CA ASP A 47 28.47 13.18 4.67
C ASP A 47 28.82 11.98 3.80
N GLY A 48 27.84 11.44 3.07
CA GLY A 48 28.00 10.34 2.13
C GLY A 48 28.12 8.96 2.79
N ASP A 49 27.88 8.85 4.09
CA ASP A 49 28.07 7.62 4.87
C ASP A 49 26.95 6.59 4.65
N ARG A 50 25.79 7.03 4.16
CA ARG A 50 24.60 6.18 4.05
C ARG A 50 24.12 5.96 2.63
N ILE A 51 24.62 6.77 1.69
CA ILE A 51 24.23 6.73 0.30
C ILE A 51 25.19 5.81 -0.45
N ARG A 52 24.65 4.75 -1.06
CA ARG A 52 25.41 3.84 -1.93
C ARG A 52 25.61 4.52 -3.27
N PHE A 53 26.87 4.66 -3.68
CA PHE A 53 27.23 5.47 -4.85
C PHE A 53 26.53 5.01 -6.14
N TRP A 54 26.46 3.69 -6.37
CA TRP A 54 25.94 3.15 -7.63
C TRP A 54 24.43 2.87 -7.62
N GLU A 55 23.91 2.41 -6.48
CA GLU A 55 22.57 1.84 -6.37
C GLU A 55 21.50 2.85 -5.96
N ASP A 56 21.88 3.91 -5.22
CA ASP A 56 20.91 4.88 -4.72
C ASP A 56 20.73 6.05 -5.72
N LEU A 57 19.51 6.58 -5.83
CA LEU A 57 19.22 7.76 -6.66
C LEU A 57 19.62 9.03 -5.92
N TRP A 58 20.86 9.48 -6.10
CA TRP A 58 21.37 10.73 -5.50
C TRP A 58 21.85 11.77 -6.53
N TRP A 59 22.21 11.33 -7.74
CA TRP A 59 22.69 12.18 -8.82
C TRP A 59 21.91 11.93 -10.12
N GLY A 60 21.58 13.00 -10.86
CA GLY A 60 20.74 12.89 -12.07
C GLY A 60 19.33 12.36 -11.80
N ASP A 61 18.73 11.66 -12.77
CA ASP A 61 17.34 11.16 -12.69
C ASP A 61 17.23 9.65 -12.49
N GLN A 62 18.34 8.92 -12.56
CA GLN A 62 18.43 7.47 -12.34
C GLN A 62 19.68 7.13 -11.52
N PRO A 63 19.73 6.00 -10.79
CA PRO A 63 20.95 5.56 -10.12
C PRO A 63 22.13 5.47 -11.09
N LEU A 64 23.33 5.85 -10.64
CA LEU A 64 24.52 5.87 -11.49
C LEU A 64 24.86 4.50 -12.08
N GLY A 65 24.55 3.41 -11.37
CA GLY A 65 24.73 2.05 -11.86
C GLY A 65 23.85 1.70 -13.07
N VAL A 66 22.69 2.35 -13.21
CA VAL A 66 21.81 2.22 -14.38
C VAL A 66 22.33 3.07 -15.55
N GLN A 67 22.87 4.25 -15.26
CA GLN A 67 23.43 5.15 -16.27
C GLN A 67 24.75 4.61 -16.85
N TYR A 68 25.59 3.98 -16.02
CA TYR A 68 26.91 3.47 -16.37
C TYR A 68 27.04 1.97 -16.06
N PRO A 69 26.30 1.10 -16.78
CA PRO A 69 26.29 -0.33 -16.49
C PRO A 69 27.64 -1.01 -16.73
N ARG A 70 28.44 -0.50 -17.69
CA ARG A 70 29.81 -0.99 -17.96
C ARG A 70 30.72 -0.76 -16.77
N LEU A 71 30.74 0.46 -16.21
CA LEU A 71 31.49 0.78 -14.99
C LEU A 71 31.02 -0.06 -13.81
N LEU A 72 29.71 -0.22 -13.61
CA LEU A 72 29.19 -1.03 -12.52
C LEU A 72 29.65 -2.50 -12.60
N SER A 73 29.85 -3.04 -13.81
CA SER A 73 30.28 -4.42 -14.02
C SER A 73 31.71 -4.69 -13.53
N VAL A 74 32.54 -3.65 -13.47
CA VAL A 74 33.96 -3.73 -13.07
C VAL A 74 34.22 -3.22 -11.65
N VAL A 75 33.19 -2.79 -10.92
CA VAL A 75 33.31 -2.36 -9.51
C VAL A 75 33.28 -3.58 -8.60
N THR A 76 34.18 -3.60 -7.61
CA THR A 76 34.31 -4.74 -6.68
C THR A 76 33.18 -4.78 -5.65
N ASP A 77 32.79 -3.64 -5.09
CA ASP A 77 31.64 -3.54 -4.17
C ASP A 77 30.63 -2.48 -4.64
N LYS A 78 29.48 -2.97 -5.13
CA LYS A 78 28.37 -2.13 -5.63
C LYS A 78 27.64 -1.39 -4.52
N ASN A 79 27.75 -1.85 -3.27
CA ASN A 79 27.11 -1.24 -2.11
C ASN A 79 28.02 -0.23 -1.39
N THR A 80 29.17 0.12 -1.97
CA THR A 80 30.11 1.07 -1.36
C THR A 80 29.44 2.44 -1.15
N PRO A 81 29.50 3.02 0.06
CA PRO A 81 28.98 4.35 0.33
C PRO A 81 29.87 5.43 -0.28
N ILE A 82 29.30 6.60 -0.58
CA ILE A 82 30.02 7.73 -1.18
C ILE A 82 31.25 8.12 -0.35
N SER A 83 31.14 8.13 0.98
CA SER A 83 32.23 8.52 1.87
C SER A 83 33.44 7.59 1.84
N SER A 84 33.28 6.33 1.41
CA SER A 84 34.37 5.37 1.25
C SER A 84 35.08 5.49 -0.10
N ILE A 85 34.39 6.02 -1.11
CA ILE A 85 34.96 6.27 -2.45
C ILE A 85 35.66 7.64 -2.46
N LEU A 86 35.18 8.59 -1.67
CA LEU A 86 35.66 9.96 -1.65
C LEU A 86 36.87 10.14 -0.72
N GLY A 87 37.98 10.64 -1.27
CA GLY A 87 39.16 11.00 -0.52
C GLY A 87 38.93 12.15 0.47
N SER A 88 39.74 12.18 1.54
CA SER A 88 39.63 13.16 2.62
C SER A 88 40.12 14.56 2.25
N THR A 89 40.90 14.72 1.19
CA THR A 89 41.52 15.98 0.76
C THR A 89 40.89 16.51 -0.51
N ARG A 90 40.76 17.85 -0.63
CA ARG A 90 40.33 18.51 -1.87
C ARG A 90 41.55 18.88 -2.74
N PRO A 91 41.51 18.75 -4.08
CA PRO A 91 40.40 18.20 -4.88
C PRO A 91 40.15 16.72 -4.55
N PHE A 92 38.88 16.32 -4.54
CA PHE A 92 38.51 14.98 -4.09
C PHE A 92 39.17 13.91 -4.97
N SER A 93 39.90 12.98 -4.35
CA SER A 93 40.36 11.78 -5.03
C SER A 93 39.26 10.73 -4.98
N TRP A 94 38.79 10.25 -6.12
CA TRP A 94 37.77 9.19 -6.18
C TRP A 94 38.45 7.83 -6.29
N ASN A 95 38.12 6.90 -5.40
CA ASN A 95 38.57 5.51 -5.47
C ASN A 95 37.39 4.55 -5.63
N PHE A 96 37.11 4.15 -6.86
CA PHE A 96 35.99 3.27 -7.21
C PHE A 96 36.27 1.77 -7.00
N ASN A 97 37.49 1.38 -6.62
CA ASN A 97 37.91 -0.01 -6.41
C ASN A 97 37.50 -0.95 -7.57
N PHE A 98 38.01 -0.68 -8.78
CA PHE A 98 37.78 -1.54 -9.94
C PHE A 98 38.51 -2.88 -9.79
N CYS A 99 37.87 -3.98 -10.20
CA CYS A 99 38.42 -5.33 -10.09
C CYS A 99 39.45 -5.67 -11.18
N ARG A 100 39.55 -4.83 -12.22
CA ARG A 100 40.52 -4.92 -13.31
C ARG A 100 40.78 -3.54 -13.91
N ASN A 101 41.77 -3.47 -14.80
CA ASN A 101 41.98 -2.29 -15.64
C ASN A 101 40.76 -2.04 -16.54
N LEU A 102 40.48 -0.76 -16.77
CA LEU A 102 39.39 -0.30 -17.62
C LEU A 102 39.77 -0.43 -19.09
N SER A 103 38.79 -0.76 -19.93
CA SER A 103 38.86 -0.65 -21.39
C SER A 103 38.63 0.79 -21.84
N ASP A 104 38.98 1.12 -23.09
CA ASP A 104 38.81 2.47 -23.64
C ASP A 104 37.35 2.97 -23.51
N SER A 105 36.38 2.09 -23.78
CA SER A 105 34.94 2.41 -23.63
C SER A 105 34.51 2.66 -22.18
N GLU A 106 35.15 2.00 -21.21
CA GLU A 106 34.89 2.23 -19.78
C GLU A 106 35.58 3.52 -19.30
N ILE A 107 36.73 3.88 -19.88
CA ILE A 107 37.42 5.14 -19.61
C ILE A 107 36.56 6.32 -20.08
N GLU A 108 36.00 6.26 -21.30
CA GLU A 108 35.08 7.29 -21.80
C GLU A 108 33.87 7.51 -20.87
N ASP A 109 33.29 6.41 -20.35
CA ASP A 109 32.20 6.45 -19.38
C ASP A 109 32.65 7.12 -18.07
N LEU A 110 33.83 6.77 -17.58
CA LEU A 110 34.38 7.32 -16.34
C LEU A 110 34.65 8.83 -16.48
N GLU A 111 35.21 9.26 -17.61
CA GLU A 111 35.40 10.69 -17.90
C GLU A 111 34.06 11.43 -17.95
N GLY A 112 33.04 10.82 -18.55
CA GLY A 112 31.66 11.34 -18.55
C GLY A 112 31.12 11.53 -17.15
N LEU A 113 31.29 10.52 -16.30
CA LEU A 113 30.87 10.56 -14.90
C LEU A 113 31.61 11.66 -14.13
N MET A 114 32.95 11.73 -14.24
CA MET A 114 33.76 12.73 -13.54
C MET A 114 33.39 14.15 -13.92
N ARG A 115 33.22 14.42 -15.22
CA ARG A 115 32.74 15.73 -15.72
C ARG A 115 31.40 16.12 -15.13
N SER A 116 30.51 15.16 -14.92
CA SER A 116 29.21 15.44 -14.27
C SER A 116 29.38 15.79 -12.79
N LEU A 117 30.30 15.10 -12.10
CA LEU A 117 30.54 15.26 -10.67
C LEU A 117 31.45 16.44 -10.31
N ASP A 118 32.10 17.10 -11.27
CA ASP A 118 32.93 18.30 -11.02
C ASP A 118 32.18 19.41 -10.29
N ARG A 119 30.87 19.51 -10.50
CA ARG A 119 30.01 20.51 -9.83
C ARG A 119 29.52 20.07 -8.45
N LEU A 120 29.89 18.88 -8.00
CA LEU A 120 29.37 18.32 -6.76
C LEU A 120 29.99 18.98 -5.53
N HIS A 121 29.13 19.48 -4.64
CA HIS A 121 29.53 20.09 -3.37
C HIS A 121 29.12 19.19 -2.22
N ILE A 122 30.07 18.40 -1.71
CA ILE A 122 29.87 17.53 -0.54
C ILE A 122 30.33 18.25 0.73
N SER A 123 29.51 18.19 1.78
CA SER A 123 29.81 18.76 3.09
C SER A 123 29.75 17.70 4.19
N ARG A 124 30.92 17.26 4.67
CA ARG A 124 31.04 16.22 5.71
C ARG A 124 30.44 16.62 7.07
N SER A 125 30.10 17.89 7.26
CA SER A 125 29.47 18.37 8.49
C SER A 125 27.95 18.24 8.50
N VAL A 126 27.34 17.91 7.35
CA VAL A 126 25.88 17.78 7.20
C VAL A 126 25.56 16.32 6.97
N PRO A 127 24.61 15.72 7.70
CA PRO A 127 24.23 14.33 7.49
C PRO A 127 23.49 14.15 6.16
N ASP A 128 23.64 12.97 5.54
CA ASP A 128 22.85 12.57 4.38
C ASP A 128 21.33 12.76 4.61
N MET A 129 20.65 13.32 3.61
CA MET A 129 19.22 13.59 3.65
C MET A 129 18.46 12.79 2.58
N ARG A 130 17.17 12.55 2.86
CA ARG A 130 16.24 11.96 1.90
C ARG A 130 15.26 13.04 1.46
N SER A 131 15.13 13.22 0.15
CA SER A 131 14.16 14.09 -0.50
C SER A 131 13.06 13.24 -1.15
N TRP A 132 11.82 13.75 -1.12
CA TRP A 132 10.65 13.09 -1.67
C TRP A 132 10.10 13.86 -2.87
N SER A 133 10.18 13.27 -4.06
CA SER A 133 9.90 13.97 -5.33
C SER A 133 8.43 14.36 -5.53
N LEU A 134 7.50 13.76 -4.76
CA LEU A 134 6.05 14.04 -4.87
C LEU A 134 5.59 15.20 -4.00
N SER A 135 6.44 15.79 -3.16
CA SER A 135 6.08 16.91 -2.30
C SER A 135 6.79 18.19 -2.74
N PRO A 136 6.08 19.33 -2.85
CA PRO A 136 6.72 20.63 -3.06
C PRO A 136 7.69 21.04 -1.94
N SER A 137 7.54 20.42 -0.76
CA SER A 137 8.41 20.66 0.40
C SER A 137 9.57 19.68 0.51
N GLU A 138 9.71 18.75 -0.43
CA GLU A 138 10.69 17.65 -0.43
C GLU A 138 10.64 16.70 0.78
N LEU A 139 9.66 16.89 1.68
CA LEU A 139 9.44 16.05 2.84
C LEU A 139 8.39 14.97 2.54
N PHE A 140 8.65 13.77 3.05
CA PHE A 140 7.68 12.68 2.99
C PHE A 140 6.40 13.07 3.75
N THR A 141 5.25 12.89 3.09
CA THR A 141 3.95 12.98 3.74
C THR A 141 3.07 11.82 3.28
N VAL A 142 2.43 11.14 4.22
CA VAL A 142 1.49 10.02 3.95
C VAL A 142 0.41 10.41 2.93
N LYS A 143 -0.06 11.67 2.96
CA LYS A 143 -1.02 12.24 2.00
C LYS A 143 -0.54 12.10 0.55
N TYR A 144 0.67 12.58 0.24
CA TYR A 144 1.20 12.56 -1.12
C TYR A 144 1.55 11.14 -1.58
N PHE A 145 2.04 10.28 -0.68
CA PHE A 145 2.28 8.88 -1.00
C PHE A 145 0.98 8.13 -1.31
N PHE A 146 -0.07 8.32 -0.52
CA PHE A 146 -1.38 7.70 -0.78
C PHE A 146 -1.99 8.19 -2.11
N LEU A 147 -1.85 9.48 -2.42
CA LEU A 147 -2.29 10.04 -3.70
C LEU A 147 -1.55 9.41 -4.88
N ALA A 148 -0.22 9.30 -4.81
CA ALA A 148 0.55 8.62 -5.85
C ALA A 148 0.12 7.16 -6.02
N LEU A 149 0.03 6.39 -4.92
CA LEU A 149 -0.45 5.01 -4.97
C LEU A 149 -1.85 4.88 -5.59
N SER A 150 -2.74 5.84 -5.34
CA SER A 150 -4.09 5.85 -5.93
C SER A 150 -4.12 6.13 -7.43
N GLN A 151 -3.09 6.78 -7.98
CA GLN A 151 -2.94 7.04 -9.41
C GLN A 151 -2.37 5.84 -10.17
N PHE A 152 -1.57 4.98 -9.52
CA PHE A 152 -1.05 3.75 -10.13
C PHE A 152 -2.06 2.60 -10.15
N SER A 153 -3.09 2.65 -9.31
CA SER A 153 -4.23 1.75 -9.46
C SER A 153 -5.15 2.30 -10.55
N ASP A 154 -5.34 1.57 -11.64
CA ASP A 154 -6.38 1.85 -12.63
C ASP A 154 -7.70 2.12 -11.90
N SER A 155 -8.11 3.39 -11.86
CA SER A 155 -9.37 3.88 -11.28
C SER A 155 -9.79 3.13 -10.01
N PRO A 156 -9.29 3.50 -8.81
CA PRO A 156 -9.82 2.91 -7.59
C PRO A 156 -11.30 3.32 -7.50
N LEU A 157 -12.19 2.31 -7.54
CA LEU A 157 -13.60 2.47 -7.19
C LEU A 157 -13.68 3.33 -5.92
N VAL A 158 -14.25 4.53 -6.03
CA VAL A 158 -14.25 5.52 -4.95
C VAL A 158 -15.04 4.94 -3.78
N PHE A 159 -14.32 4.47 -2.77
CA PHE A 159 -14.92 3.85 -1.60
C PHE A 159 -15.93 4.82 -0.93
N PRO A 160 -17.15 4.37 -0.56
CA PRO A 160 -18.19 5.20 0.06
C PRO A 160 -17.84 5.56 1.51
N THR A 161 -16.81 6.40 1.64
CA THR A 161 -16.15 6.79 2.88
C THR A 161 -17.15 7.42 3.86
N LYS A 162 -18.05 8.27 3.34
CA LYS A 162 -19.08 8.93 4.14
C LYS A 162 -20.11 7.93 4.69
N PHE A 163 -20.51 6.93 3.91
CA PHE A 163 -21.50 5.93 4.34
C PHE A 163 -20.98 5.11 5.52
N VAL A 164 -19.73 4.62 5.41
CA VAL A 164 -19.14 3.74 6.43
C VAL A 164 -18.64 4.52 7.63
N TRP A 165 -17.82 5.57 7.43
CA TRP A 165 -17.12 6.21 8.54
C TRP A 165 -17.96 7.23 9.31
N ASN A 166 -18.96 7.87 8.68
CA ASN A 166 -19.85 8.81 9.38
C ASN A 166 -21.05 8.12 10.07
N SER A 167 -21.22 6.81 9.89
CA SER A 167 -22.28 6.05 10.55
C SER A 167 -22.13 6.08 12.09
N GLN A 168 -23.25 6.02 12.81
CA GLN A 168 -23.27 6.03 14.29
C GLN A 168 -23.25 4.60 14.87
N VAL A 169 -22.39 3.74 14.32
CA VAL A 169 -22.21 2.34 14.78
C VAL A 169 -20.82 2.15 15.39
N PRO A 170 -20.59 1.10 16.20
CA PRO A 170 -19.27 0.83 16.79
C PRO A 170 -18.18 0.66 15.73
N PHE A 171 -16.96 1.09 16.04
CA PHE A 171 -15.82 1.05 15.11
C PHE A 171 -15.54 -0.36 14.56
N LYS A 172 -15.66 -1.40 15.39
CA LYS A 172 -15.54 -2.81 14.97
C LYS A 172 -16.45 -3.15 13.79
N VAL A 173 -17.68 -2.65 13.80
CA VAL A 173 -18.66 -2.89 12.74
C VAL A 173 -18.30 -2.06 11.50
N LYS A 174 -17.82 -0.82 11.66
CA LYS A 174 -17.32 -0.01 10.54
C LYS A 174 -16.15 -0.69 9.82
N SER A 175 -15.17 -1.20 10.58
CA SER A 175 -14.03 -1.94 10.03
C SER A 175 -14.47 -3.20 9.29
N PHE A 176 -15.49 -3.90 9.81
CA PHE A 176 -16.09 -5.03 9.13
C PHE A 176 -16.74 -4.63 7.79
N VAL A 177 -17.57 -3.58 7.75
CA VAL A 177 -18.22 -3.13 6.50
C VAL A 177 -17.17 -2.65 5.48
N TRP A 178 -16.09 -2.02 5.94
CA TRP A 178 -14.95 -1.69 5.08
C TRP A 178 -14.34 -2.95 4.44
N LEU A 179 -14.15 -4.04 5.20
CA LEU A 179 -13.70 -5.32 4.65
C LEU A 179 -14.72 -5.91 3.66
N VAL A 180 -16.03 -5.80 3.93
CA VAL A 180 -17.11 -6.28 3.03
C VAL A 180 -17.05 -5.54 1.70
N ALA A 181 -16.97 -4.21 1.71
CA ALA A 181 -16.92 -3.39 0.50
C ALA A 181 -15.70 -3.73 -0.37
N HIS A 182 -14.56 -4.01 0.25
CA HIS A 182 -13.35 -4.45 -0.45
C HIS A 182 -13.32 -5.95 -0.79
N LYS A 183 -14.40 -6.69 -0.48
CA LYS A 183 -14.48 -8.16 -0.63
C LYS A 183 -13.30 -8.88 0.01
N LYS A 184 -12.91 -8.48 1.23
CA LYS A 184 -11.75 -9.02 1.99
C LYS A 184 -12.13 -9.82 3.24
N VAL A 185 -13.43 -10.01 3.48
CA VAL A 185 -13.96 -10.81 4.60
C VAL A 185 -13.70 -12.31 4.36
N ASN A 186 -13.57 -13.10 5.43
CA ASN A 186 -13.21 -14.53 5.35
C ASN A 186 -14.36 -15.42 4.86
N THR A 187 -14.84 -15.21 3.64
CA THR A 187 -15.74 -16.12 2.93
C THR A 187 -14.97 -17.34 2.40
N ASN A 188 -15.66 -18.45 2.11
CA ASN A 188 -15.01 -19.71 1.71
C ASN A 188 -14.12 -19.54 0.46
N ASP A 189 -14.58 -18.80 -0.55
CA ASP A 189 -13.81 -18.48 -1.76
C ASP A 189 -12.45 -17.84 -1.43
N LEU A 190 -12.43 -16.83 -0.56
CA LEU A 190 -11.21 -16.15 -0.14
C LEU A 190 -10.34 -17.01 0.78
N LEU A 191 -10.94 -17.83 1.63
CA LEU A 191 -10.19 -18.75 2.49
C LEU A 191 -9.49 -19.82 1.66
N GLN A 192 -10.15 -20.35 0.63
CA GLN A 192 -9.59 -21.30 -0.33
C GLN A 192 -8.42 -20.67 -1.10
N LEU A 193 -8.57 -19.44 -1.59
CA LEU A 193 -7.47 -18.69 -2.22
C LEU A 193 -6.28 -18.47 -1.26
N ARG A 194 -6.55 -18.18 0.02
CA ARG A 194 -5.49 -17.95 1.03
C ARG A 194 -4.82 -19.23 1.51
N ARG A 195 -5.49 -20.38 1.40
CA ARG A 195 -5.02 -21.70 1.85
C ARG A 195 -5.41 -22.78 0.82
N PRO A 196 -4.75 -22.82 -0.35
CA PRO A 196 -5.12 -23.74 -1.43
C PRO A 196 -5.07 -25.22 -1.02
N TYR A 197 -4.16 -25.56 -0.11
CA TYR A 197 -3.95 -26.90 0.43
C TYR A 197 -4.99 -27.33 1.47
N LYS A 198 -5.84 -26.42 1.97
CA LYS A 198 -6.94 -26.76 2.87
C LYS A 198 -8.20 -26.84 2.02
N ALA A 199 -8.58 -28.03 1.58
CA ALA A 199 -9.82 -28.24 0.85
C ALA A 199 -11.02 -27.88 1.75
N LEU A 200 -11.60 -26.70 1.55
CA LEU A 200 -12.90 -26.35 2.12
C LEU A 200 -13.97 -27.01 1.24
N SER A 201 -14.09 -28.33 1.35
CA SER A 201 -15.17 -29.08 0.71
C SER A 201 -16.25 -29.38 1.73
N PRO A 202 -17.53 -29.03 1.47
CA PRO A 202 -17.99 -28.25 0.32
C PRO A 202 -17.77 -26.73 0.50
N ASP A 203 -17.46 -26.03 -0.60
CA ASP A 203 -17.33 -24.56 -0.72
C ASP A 203 -18.68 -23.81 -0.63
N ILE A 204 -19.73 -24.58 -0.41
CA ILE A 204 -21.12 -24.18 -0.30
C ILE A 204 -21.32 -23.23 0.90
N CYS A 205 -22.08 -22.17 0.65
CA CYS A 205 -22.57 -21.24 1.66
C CYS A 205 -23.42 -21.97 2.72
N LYS A 206 -23.00 -21.89 3.99
CA LYS A 206 -23.67 -22.58 5.11
C LYS A 206 -25.07 -22.04 5.42
N LEU A 207 -25.41 -20.85 4.93
CA LEU A 207 -26.75 -20.29 5.11
C LEU A 207 -27.75 -20.81 4.06
N CYS A 208 -27.31 -21.00 2.81
CA CYS A 208 -28.18 -21.37 1.70
C CYS A 208 -28.10 -22.84 1.31
N MET A 209 -26.98 -23.51 1.63
CA MET A 209 -26.67 -24.90 1.31
C MET A 209 -26.79 -25.26 -0.19
N LYS A 210 -26.71 -24.26 -1.09
CA LYS A 210 -26.93 -24.43 -2.54
C LYS A 210 -25.80 -23.87 -3.43
N HIS A 211 -25.31 -22.68 -3.13
CA HIS A 211 -24.32 -21.97 -3.96
C HIS A 211 -23.01 -21.79 -3.21
N GLY A 212 -21.91 -21.56 -3.93
CA GLY A 212 -20.61 -21.21 -3.33
C GLY A 212 -20.67 -19.93 -2.50
N GLU A 213 -19.93 -19.91 -1.39
CA GLU A 213 -19.90 -18.74 -0.50
C GLU A 213 -18.95 -17.66 -1.04
N THR A 214 -19.52 -16.60 -1.61
CA THR A 214 -18.81 -15.37 -1.96
C THR A 214 -19.36 -14.19 -1.17
N VAL A 215 -18.62 -13.08 -1.07
CA VAL A 215 -19.08 -11.87 -0.37
C VAL A 215 -20.38 -11.33 -0.96
N ASN A 216 -20.49 -11.26 -2.30
CA ASN A 216 -21.71 -10.80 -2.96
C ASN A 216 -22.88 -11.79 -2.75
N HIS A 217 -22.62 -13.10 -2.77
CA HIS A 217 -23.66 -14.07 -2.48
C HIS A 217 -24.17 -13.92 -1.03
N LEU A 218 -23.25 -13.84 -0.06
CA LEU A 218 -23.59 -13.77 1.35
C LEU A 218 -24.39 -12.50 1.72
N PHE A 219 -23.98 -11.34 1.19
CA PHE A 219 -24.55 -10.05 1.59
C PHE A 219 -25.58 -9.45 0.62
N LEU A 220 -25.78 -10.04 -0.56
CA LEU A 220 -26.83 -9.64 -1.49
C LEU A 220 -27.66 -10.83 -1.94
N HIS A 221 -27.07 -11.73 -2.73
CA HIS A 221 -27.83 -12.64 -3.59
C HIS A 221 -28.39 -13.89 -2.89
N TYR A 222 -28.01 -14.16 -1.65
CA TYR A 222 -28.60 -15.23 -0.86
C TYR A 222 -30.08 -14.96 -0.61
N SER A 223 -30.95 -15.94 -0.88
CA SER A 223 -32.42 -15.78 -0.85
C SER A 223 -32.98 -15.12 0.42
N LEU A 224 -32.49 -15.49 1.60
CA LEU A 224 -32.93 -14.86 2.85
C LEU A 224 -32.42 -13.41 2.94
N MET A 225 -31.17 -13.17 2.56
CA MET A 225 -30.57 -11.82 2.54
C MET A 225 -31.30 -10.90 1.57
N MET A 226 -31.57 -11.38 0.36
CA MET A 226 -32.42 -10.73 -0.63
C MET A 226 -33.78 -10.36 -0.04
N GLY A 227 -34.45 -11.30 0.64
CA GLY A 227 -35.73 -11.06 1.30
C GLY A 227 -35.65 -10.01 2.41
N LEU A 228 -34.58 -10.01 3.21
CA LEU A 228 -34.35 -8.99 4.24
C LEU A 228 -34.14 -7.60 3.65
N TRP A 229 -33.38 -7.50 2.56
CA TRP A 229 -33.23 -6.23 1.82
C TRP A 229 -34.55 -5.75 1.25
N HIS A 230 -35.32 -6.60 0.57
CA HIS A 230 -36.64 -6.22 0.05
C HIS A 230 -37.56 -5.72 1.17
N LYS A 231 -37.59 -6.39 2.33
CA LYS A 231 -38.37 -5.92 3.49
C LYS A 231 -37.89 -4.57 4.01
N LEU A 232 -36.59 -4.35 4.12
CA LEU A 232 -36.04 -3.06 4.56
C LEU A 232 -36.41 -1.93 3.59
N PHE A 233 -36.35 -2.18 2.29
CA PHE A 233 -36.72 -1.20 1.27
C PHE A 233 -38.24 -0.95 1.18
N GLN A 234 -39.06 -1.98 1.41
CA GLN A 234 -40.51 -1.83 1.57
C GLN A 234 -40.86 -0.93 2.77
N LEU A 235 -40.17 -1.08 3.91
CA LEU A 235 -40.34 -0.18 5.07
C LEU A 235 -39.95 1.26 4.74
N ALA A 236 -38.97 1.44 3.85
CA ALA A 236 -38.56 2.72 3.30
C ALA A 236 -39.44 3.22 2.13
N LYS A 237 -40.52 2.49 1.78
CA LYS A 237 -41.42 2.80 0.65
C LYS A 237 -40.66 3.06 -0.67
N THR A 238 -39.59 2.31 -0.89
CA THR A 238 -38.71 2.44 -2.06
C THR A 238 -38.64 1.10 -2.78
N ASP A 239 -38.84 1.10 -4.09
CA ASP A 239 -38.63 -0.10 -4.90
C ASP A 239 -37.12 -0.41 -5.00
N TRP A 240 -36.76 -1.66 -4.69
CA TRP A 240 -35.37 -2.09 -4.68
C TRP A 240 -35.09 -3.12 -5.75
N VAL A 241 -34.09 -2.82 -6.56
CA VAL A 241 -33.48 -3.75 -7.50
C VAL A 241 -32.08 -4.09 -6.98
N PRO A 242 -31.77 -5.38 -6.76
CA PRO A 242 -30.47 -5.78 -6.25
C PRO A 242 -29.33 -5.37 -7.19
N PRO A 243 -28.34 -4.60 -6.71
CA PRO A 243 -27.15 -4.31 -7.50
C PRO A 243 -26.31 -5.57 -7.75
N LYS A 244 -25.41 -5.51 -8.73
CA LYS A 244 -24.51 -6.63 -9.06
C LYS A 244 -23.55 -6.95 -7.90
N SER A 245 -23.11 -5.95 -7.16
CA SER A 245 -22.15 -6.11 -6.06
C SER A 245 -22.53 -5.34 -4.79
N ILE A 246 -22.04 -5.84 -3.65
CA ILE A 246 -22.24 -5.16 -2.35
C ILE A 246 -21.54 -3.80 -2.32
N PHE A 247 -20.48 -3.64 -3.12
CA PHE A 247 -19.81 -2.36 -3.28
C PHE A 247 -20.75 -1.32 -3.92
N ASP A 248 -21.45 -1.70 -5.00
CA ASP A 248 -22.43 -0.84 -5.67
C ASP A 248 -23.56 -0.49 -4.69
N MET A 249 -24.05 -1.48 -3.94
CA MET A 249 -25.08 -1.29 -2.91
C MET A 249 -24.69 -0.24 -1.86
N LEU A 250 -23.44 -0.23 -1.41
CA LEU A 250 -22.93 0.75 -0.42
C LEU A 250 -22.60 2.10 -1.05
N SER A 251 -22.37 2.14 -2.36
CA SER A 251 -21.99 3.35 -3.11
C SER A 251 -23.21 4.11 -3.62
N THR A 252 -24.32 3.42 -3.88
CA THR A 252 -25.58 4.04 -4.26
C THR A 252 -26.16 4.81 -3.08
N ASN A 253 -26.49 6.09 -3.31
CA ASN A 253 -27.01 6.99 -2.28
C ASN A 253 -28.52 6.78 -2.04
N PHE A 254 -28.88 5.63 -1.47
CA PHE A 254 -30.26 5.38 -1.06
C PHE A 254 -30.61 6.24 0.16
N ASN A 255 -31.66 7.06 0.06
CA ASN A 255 -32.18 7.87 1.16
C ASN A 255 -33.48 7.27 1.71
N GLY A 256 -33.46 6.00 2.13
CA GLY A 256 -34.67 5.23 2.42
C GLY A 256 -35.57 5.84 3.51
N PHE A 257 -35.00 6.49 4.53
CA PHE A 257 -35.76 7.22 5.56
C PHE A 257 -35.71 8.74 5.41
N GLY A 258 -35.54 9.21 4.17
CA GLY A 258 -35.44 10.63 3.82
C GLY A 258 -34.04 11.23 4.00
N SER A 259 -33.90 12.51 3.61
CA SER A 259 -32.63 13.26 3.61
C SER A 259 -32.29 13.93 4.94
N SER A 260 -33.13 13.75 5.97
CA SER A 260 -32.86 14.30 7.30
C SER A 260 -31.62 13.64 7.92
N LYS A 261 -30.88 14.35 8.78
CA LYS A 261 -29.72 13.78 9.50
C LYS A 261 -30.09 12.49 10.24
N ARG A 262 -31.27 12.45 10.87
CA ARG A 262 -31.79 11.27 11.57
C ARG A 262 -32.10 10.14 10.60
N GLY A 263 -32.78 10.44 9.48
CA GLY A 263 -33.11 9.46 8.44
C GLY A 263 -31.87 8.80 7.83
N ILE A 264 -30.85 9.59 7.49
CA ILE A 264 -29.56 9.10 6.97
C ILE A 264 -28.89 8.17 7.99
N VAL A 265 -28.82 8.56 9.26
CA VAL A 265 -28.19 7.75 10.31
C VAL A 265 -28.94 6.44 10.53
N LEU A 266 -30.28 6.48 10.58
CA LEU A 266 -31.11 5.28 10.75
C LEU A 266 -30.97 4.33 9.55
N TRP A 267 -30.94 4.88 8.34
CA TRP A 267 -30.77 4.09 7.12
C TRP A 267 -29.41 3.41 7.08
N GLN A 268 -28.34 4.16 7.35
CA GLN A 268 -26.99 3.59 7.46
C GLN A 268 -26.91 2.50 8.53
N ALA A 269 -27.47 2.76 9.72
CA ALA A 269 -27.48 1.80 10.81
C ALA A 269 -28.25 0.52 10.44
N ALA A 270 -29.41 0.63 9.78
CA ALA A 270 -30.21 -0.51 9.35
C ALA A 270 -29.47 -1.37 8.33
N CYS A 271 -28.91 -0.76 7.27
CA CYS A 271 -28.10 -1.46 6.26
C CYS A 271 -26.89 -2.16 6.90
N ILE A 272 -26.17 -1.48 7.78
CA ILE A 272 -24.98 -2.02 8.46
C ILE A 272 -25.35 -3.15 9.42
N ALA A 273 -26.42 -2.98 10.20
CA ALA A 273 -26.90 -3.99 11.13
C ALA A 273 -27.32 -5.26 10.38
N LEU A 274 -27.99 -5.12 9.24
CA LEU A 274 -28.43 -6.24 8.41
C LEU A 274 -27.24 -7.08 7.92
N MET A 275 -26.18 -6.44 7.41
CA MET A 275 -24.93 -7.13 7.06
C MET A 275 -24.25 -7.76 8.29
N TRP A 276 -24.20 -7.05 9.42
CA TRP A 276 -23.55 -7.54 10.63
C TRP A 276 -24.24 -8.77 11.21
N VAL A 277 -25.58 -8.78 11.27
CA VAL A 277 -26.38 -9.90 11.78
C VAL A 277 -26.19 -11.14 10.91
N VAL A 278 -26.22 -11.01 9.59
CA VAL A 278 -26.00 -12.14 8.67
C VAL A 278 -24.59 -12.70 8.82
N TRP A 279 -23.59 -11.84 9.00
CA TRP A 279 -22.22 -12.28 9.27
C TRP A 279 -22.10 -13.02 10.60
N TRP A 280 -22.78 -12.53 11.64
CA TRP A 280 -22.78 -13.16 12.96
C TRP A 280 -23.45 -14.52 12.93
N GLU A 281 -24.64 -14.62 12.32
CA GLU A 281 -25.39 -15.86 12.13
C GLU A 281 -24.58 -16.89 11.34
N ARG A 282 -23.94 -16.47 10.24
CA ARG A 282 -23.07 -17.35 9.45
C ARG A 282 -21.94 -17.92 10.29
N ASN A 283 -21.30 -17.10 11.13
CA ASN A 283 -20.20 -17.54 11.97
C ASN A 283 -20.67 -18.47 13.09
N ALA A 284 -21.82 -18.22 13.70
CA ALA A 284 -22.40 -19.09 14.73
C ALA A 284 -22.75 -20.50 14.22
N ARG A 285 -22.97 -20.67 12.91
CA ARG A 285 -23.20 -21.98 12.29
C ARG A 285 -21.92 -22.72 11.91
N ILE A 286 -20.77 -22.06 11.98
CA ILE A 286 -19.49 -22.59 11.49
C ILE A 286 -18.50 -22.85 12.63
N PHE A 287 -18.55 -22.01 13.66
CA PHE A 287 -17.69 -22.08 14.84
C PHE A 287 -18.54 -22.38 16.07
#